data_AF-A0A7C3BA34-F1
#
_entry.id   AF-A0A7C3BA34-F1
#
_cell.length_a   1.000
_cell.length_b   1.000
_cell.length_c   1.000
_cell.angle_alpha   90.00
_cell.angle_beta   90.00
_cell.angle_gamma   90.00
#
_symmetry.space_group_name_H-M   'P 1'
#
loop_
_entity.id
_entity.type
_entity.pdbx_description
1 polymer ?
#
loop_
_entity_poly.entity_id
_entity_poly.type
_entity_poly.pdbx_seq_one_letter_code
_entity_poly.pdbx_strand_id
1 'polypeptide(L)'
;MRQTFYIFLLILALSLGPSAHSETPSGTDLPPSRLPYPSIDAIVQGTVTRVVSYWNEERTLILSRAEIAVEEVIQGEVHEPNLFVIFEGGEVDGIELRLSHGVHLEAGQRVRLRLHREGVDAYRVAGGDQGVEVIDAESFQPPAVPEYSYSGYHWLREQIPVPFYINPNTPDVVDEETAVLAAFATWENVPCAYMRYVYRGKTWRTGPALDGYNVVSWGRTGGALAVTYYWSFTQTKEMIEFDIVFDDFWLWGTHGEPNRFDVRNIATHEAGHTLVLDDLYGPNDTEKTMYGYAALGEVKKRTLHPDDIAGICSIYPQPVTPTPTPTWTPTATPTETPTPTSTATPVPTPSATPTPTPTEPPTSTPSATPTPTPTPTATPQPVIVSVSDQGGQLISPDGSVEVVIPSQTVTGPALLQYEPILPDPGVTEAGTYLGVSFRLSLYTAEGDSITTLPTPYRISVTYDPQQLSALGQGLPDPNLAYRSQERWVRLLPQPDGRIDPLNHRVTVWADQFTDFALVAYPLHRNFMPSVASQ
;
A
#
# COMPACT_ATOMS: atom_id res chain seq x y z
N MET A 1 -53.45 -49.24 -51.64
CA MET A 1 -52.48 -48.98 -50.55
C MET A 1 -51.99 -47.55 -50.71
N ARG A 2 -52.30 -46.68 -49.72
CA ARG A 2 -51.79 -45.30 -49.42
C ARG A 2 -51.52 -44.34 -50.59
N GLN A 3 -52.43 -43.41 -50.92
CA GLN A 3 -52.66 -42.03 -50.39
C GLN A 3 -51.54 -40.98 -50.65
N THR A 4 -51.76 -40.22 -51.73
CA THR A 4 -51.87 -38.74 -51.87
C THR A 4 -50.71 -37.78 -51.55
N PHE A 5 -50.25 -37.12 -52.62
CA PHE A 5 -49.71 -35.75 -52.85
C PHE A 5 -49.69 -34.73 -51.69
N TYR A 6 -48.64 -33.88 -51.64
CA TYR A 6 -48.71 -32.43 -51.93
C TYR A 6 -47.32 -31.83 -52.22
N ILE A 7 -47.29 -30.94 -53.21
CA ILE A 7 -46.17 -30.08 -53.66
C ILE A 7 -46.06 -28.87 -52.71
N PHE A 8 -44.85 -28.46 -52.32
CA PHE A 8 -44.58 -27.06 -51.97
C PHE A 8 -43.16 -26.64 -52.39
N LEU A 9 -43.13 -25.49 -53.08
CA LEU A 9 -42.00 -24.68 -53.49
C LEU A 9 -41.15 -24.26 -52.28
N LEU A 10 -39.83 -24.44 -52.31
CA LEU A 10 -38.92 -23.75 -51.40
C LEU A 10 -38.17 -22.67 -52.19
N ILE A 11 -38.54 -21.42 -51.95
CA ILE A 11 -37.84 -20.23 -52.42
C ILE A 11 -36.56 -20.08 -51.60
N LEU A 12 -35.42 -19.98 -52.29
CA LEU A 12 -34.12 -19.64 -51.76
C LEU A 12 -34.13 -18.17 -51.29
N ALA A 13 -34.12 -17.95 -49.97
CA ALA A 13 -33.84 -16.66 -49.37
C ALA A 13 -32.51 -16.77 -48.61
N LEU A 14 -31.51 -16.00 -49.03
CA LEU A 14 -30.29 -15.76 -48.25
C LEU A 14 -30.69 -15.19 -46.88
N SER A 15 -30.54 -15.97 -45.82
CA SER A 15 -30.54 -15.44 -44.44
C SER A 15 -29.09 -15.25 -44.00
N LEU A 16 -28.75 -13.98 -43.79
CA LEU A 16 -27.63 -13.52 -42.99
C LEU A 16 -27.52 -14.37 -41.70
N GLY A 17 -26.30 -14.81 -41.38
CA GLY A 17 -26.02 -15.57 -40.17
C GLY A 17 -26.49 -14.82 -38.92
N PRO A 18 -26.87 -15.53 -37.84
CA PRO A 18 -27.22 -14.86 -36.61
C PRO A 18 -25.99 -14.12 -36.09
N SER A 19 -26.07 -12.80 -36.11
CA SER A 19 -25.20 -11.91 -35.36
C SER A 19 -25.19 -12.37 -33.91
N ALA A 20 -24.03 -12.85 -33.45
CA ALA A 20 -23.75 -13.02 -32.04
C ALA A 20 -23.84 -11.64 -31.38
N HIS A 21 -25.03 -11.32 -30.86
CA HIS A 21 -25.17 -10.23 -29.92
C HIS A 21 -24.51 -10.69 -28.63
N SER A 22 -23.47 -9.98 -28.22
CA SER A 22 -22.88 -10.05 -26.90
C SER A 22 -23.93 -9.63 -25.88
N GLU A 23 -24.68 -10.59 -25.35
CA GLU A 23 -25.45 -10.36 -24.14
C GLU A 23 -24.47 -10.35 -22.96
N THR A 24 -24.21 -9.16 -22.44
CA THR A 24 -23.80 -8.95 -21.05
C THR A 24 -24.60 -9.89 -20.14
N PRO A 25 -23.97 -10.66 -19.23
CA PRO A 25 -24.72 -11.51 -18.31
C PRO A 25 -25.69 -10.64 -17.51
N SER A 26 -26.99 -10.88 -17.64
CA SER A 26 -27.99 -10.26 -16.78
C SER A 26 -27.77 -10.74 -15.35
N GLY A 27 -27.53 -9.80 -14.43
CA GLY A 27 -27.26 -10.07 -13.00
C GLY A 27 -28.45 -10.60 -12.20
N THR A 28 -29.17 -11.60 -12.71
CA THR A 28 -30.43 -12.09 -12.13
C THR A 28 -30.37 -13.48 -11.49
N ASP A 29 -29.22 -14.15 -11.45
CA ASP A 29 -29.09 -15.48 -10.81
C ASP A 29 -28.27 -15.51 -9.50
N LEU A 30 -28.05 -14.34 -8.87
CA LEU A 30 -27.61 -14.28 -7.48
C LEU A 30 -28.80 -13.96 -6.58
N PRO A 31 -29.01 -14.68 -5.44
CA PRO A 31 -30.09 -14.38 -4.53
C PRO A 31 -29.99 -12.91 -4.05
N PRO A 32 -31.11 -12.16 -4.02
CA PRO A 32 -31.15 -10.69 -3.88
C PRO A 32 -30.72 -10.12 -2.51
N SER A 33 -29.93 -10.86 -1.72
CA SER A 33 -29.36 -10.41 -0.44
C SER A 33 -27.83 -10.38 -0.40
N ARG A 34 -27.13 -10.54 -1.54
CA ARG A 34 -25.66 -10.57 -1.61
C ARG A 34 -25.05 -9.97 -2.89
N LEU A 35 -25.47 -8.78 -3.31
CA LEU A 35 -24.72 -8.03 -4.34
C LEU A 35 -23.64 -7.18 -3.66
N PRO A 36 -22.35 -7.26 -4.05
CA PRO A 36 -21.25 -6.49 -3.46
C PRO A 36 -20.97 -5.18 -4.19
N TYR A 37 -21.75 -4.83 -5.22
CA TYR A 37 -21.71 -3.46 -5.71
C TYR A 37 -22.33 -2.57 -4.64
N PRO A 38 -21.60 -1.63 -4.02
CA PRO A 38 -22.29 -0.53 -3.36
C PRO A 38 -23.29 0.05 -4.37
N SER A 39 -24.52 0.32 -3.93
CA SER A 39 -25.49 0.97 -4.79
C SER A 39 -24.85 2.19 -5.43
N ILE A 40 -24.98 2.33 -6.75
CA ILE A 40 -24.62 3.58 -7.42
C ILE A 40 -25.60 4.61 -6.89
N ASP A 41 -25.13 5.48 -6.00
CA ASP A 41 -25.95 6.49 -5.36
C ASP A 41 -26.05 7.74 -6.24
N ALA A 42 -25.00 8.03 -7.02
CA ALA A 42 -25.01 9.11 -7.99
C ALA A 42 -24.10 8.83 -9.20
N ILE A 43 -24.44 9.44 -10.34
CA ILE A 43 -23.54 9.64 -11.47
C ILE A 43 -23.44 11.14 -11.71
N VAL A 44 -22.23 11.67 -11.59
CA VAL A 44 -21.96 13.11 -11.76
C VAL A 44 -20.99 13.33 -12.89
N GLN A 45 -21.11 14.49 -13.52
CA GLN A 45 -20.11 15.03 -14.43
C GLN A 45 -19.60 16.35 -13.86
N GLY A 46 -18.29 16.55 -13.89
CA GLY A 46 -17.68 17.75 -13.36
C GLY A 46 -16.20 17.86 -13.67
N THR A 47 -15.59 18.94 -13.19
CA THR A 47 -14.16 19.18 -13.33
C THR A 47 -13.47 18.91 -11.99
N VAL A 48 -12.41 18.10 -12.01
CA VAL A 48 -11.52 17.91 -10.87
C VAL A 48 -10.77 19.22 -10.63
N THR A 49 -11.09 19.96 -9.57
CA THR A 49 -10.48 21.26 -9.30
C THR A 49 -9.20 21.13 -8.49
N ARG A 50 -9.13 20.10 -7.64
CA ARG A 50 -8.01 19.88 -6.73
C ARG A 50 -7.92 18.40 -6.36
N VAL A 51 -6.69 17.89 -6.24
CA VAL A 51 -6.40 16.58 -5.64
C VAL A 51 -5.35 16.80 -4.57
N VAL A 52 -5.57 16.24 -3.37
CA VAL A 52 -4.61 16.26 -2.27
C VAL A 52 -4.45 14.84 -1.76
N SER A 53 -3.20 14.37 -1.76
CA SER A 53 -2.84 13.06 -1.20
C SER A 53 -2.27 13.23 0.20
N TYR A 54 -2.50 12.24 1.06
CA TYR A 54 -2.03 12.19 2.43
C TYR A 54 -1.85 10.75 2.88
N TRP A 55 -0.89 10.52 3.78
CA TRP A 55 -0.77 9.23 4.47
C TRP A 55 -1.95 9.01 5.41
N ASN A 56 -2.41 7.76 5.53
CA ASN A 56 -3.23 7.34 6.67
C ASN A 56 -2.45 7.49 7.99
N GLU A 57 -3.13 7.34 9.13
CA GLU A 57 -2.53 7.54 10.45
C GLU A 57 -1.30 6.64 10.68
N GLU A 58 -1.36 5.42 10.15
CA GLU A 58 -0.30 4.41 10.26
C GLU A 58 0.86 4.62 9.26
N ARG A 59 0.74 5.55 8.30
CA ARG A 59 1.67 5.74 7.18
C ARG A 59 1.96 4.47 6.37
N THR A 60 0.95 3.61 6.25
CA THR A 60 1.01 2.38 5.47
C THR A 60 0.29 2.53 4.13
N LEU A 61 -0.62 3.49 3.98
CA LEU A 61 -1.40 3.74 2.78
C LEU A 61 -1.43 5.24 2.47
N ILE A 62 -1.42 5.55 1.17
CA ILE A 62 -1.69 6.90 0.69
C ILE A 62 -3.15 6.95 0.25
N LEU A 63 -3.87 7.94 0.76
CA LEU A 63 -5.22 8.27 0.35
C LEU A 63 -5.20 9.60 -0.39
N SER A 64 -6.12 9.78 -1.32
CA SER A 64 -6.33 11.03 -2.02
C SER A 64 -7.75 11.53 -1.85
N ARG A 65 -7.89 12.85 -1.72
CA ARG A 65 -9.15 13.57 -1.78
C ARG A 65 -9.17 14.46 -3.00
N ALA A 66 -10.06 14.16 -3.94
CA ALA A 66 -10.37 15.02 -5.07
C ALA A 66 -11.58 15.90 -4.75
N GLU A 67 -11.50 17.18 -5.11
CA GLU A 67 -12.64 18.10 -5.16
C GLU A 67 -13.12 18.18 -6.61
N ILE A 68 -14.41 17.92 -6.80
CA ILE A 68 -15.08 17.94 -8.10
C ILE A 68 -16.06 19.09 -8.11
N ALA A 69 -15.84 20.08 -8.97
CA ALA A 69 -16.85 21.08 -9.28
C ALA A 69 -17.92 20.42 -10.15
N VAL A 70 -19.12 20.24 -9.59
CA VAL A 70 -20.21 19.52 -10.25
C VAL A 70 -20.80 20.42 -11.34
N GLU A 71 -20.81 19.92 -12.57
CA GLU A 71 -21.43 20.59 -13.71
C GLU A 71 -22.84 20.06 -13.96
N GLU A 72 -23.01 18.74 -13.81
CA GLU A 72 -24.26 18.03 -14.07
C GLU A 72 -24.38 16.80 -13.18
N VAL A 73 -25.58 16.58 -12.62
CA VAL A 73 -25.95 15.32 -11.96
C VAL A 73 -26.78 14.52 -12.94
N ILE A 74 -26.22 13.43 -13.46
CA ILE A 74 -26.85 12.57 -14.49
C ILE A 74 -27.84 11.60 -13.84
N GLN A 75 -27.48 11.07 -12.66
CA GLN A 75 -28.31 10.16 -11.89
C GLN A 75 -28.09 10.40 -10.39
N GLY A 76 -29.14 10.22 -9.58
CA GLY A 76 -29.07 10.35 -8.13
C GLY A 76 -29.27 11.78 -7.63
N GLU A 77 -28.93 12.02 -6.36
CA GLU A 77 -29.04 13.34 -5.72
C GLU A 77 -27.70 13.76 -5.11
N VAL A 78 -27.19 14.90 -5.61
CA VAL A 78 -26.03 15.64 -5.09
C VAL A 78 -26.48 17.10 -5.05
N HIS A 79 -26.43 17.73 -3.88
CA HIS A 79 -27.02 19.06 -3.65
C HIS A 79 -25.94 20.15 -3.51
N GLU A 80 -24.68 19.73 -3.31
CA GLU A 80 -23.52 20.59 -3.15
C GLU A 80 -22.92 20.95 -4.52
N PRO A 81 -22.47 22.20 -4.72
CA PRO A 81 -21.79 22.60 -5.97
C PRO A 81 -20.41 21.95 -6.11
N ASN A 82 -19.78 21.59 -4.99
CA ASN A 82 -18.50 20.89 -4.93
C ASN A 82 -18.68 19.57 -4.18
N LEU A 83 -18.21 18.50 -4.80
CA LEU A 83 -18.28 17.14 -4.29
C LEU A 83 -16.86 16.67 -3.91
N PHE A 84 -16.74 15.96 -2.79
CA PHE A 84 -15.48 15.33 -2.40
C PHE A 84 -15.47 13.84 -2.69
N VAL A 85 -14.43 13.40 -3.40
CA VAL A 85 -14.19 11.98 -3.71
C VAL A 85 -12.93 11.53 -3.01
N ILE A 86 -13.04 10.48 -2.19
CA ILE A 86 -11.93 9.85 -1.48
C ILE A 86 -11.58 8.55 -2.20
N PHE A 87 -10.29 8.32 -2.44
CA PHE A 87 -9.79 7.10 -3.05
C PHE A 87 -8.39 6.72 -2.53
N GLU A 88 -8.06 5.45 -2.67
CA GLU A 88 -6.72 4.93 -2.35
C GLU A 88 -5.76 5.21 -3.50
N GLY A 89 -4.53 5.58 -3.16
CA GLY A 89 -3.50 5.98 -4.12
C GLY A 89 -3.21 7.47 -4.12
N GLY A 90 -2.17 7.85 -4.84
CA GLY A 90 -1.64 9.21 -4.90
C GLY A 90 -0.19 9.30 -4.46
N GLU A 91 0.32 10.53 -4.32
CA GLU A 91 1.73 10.80 -4.04
C GLU A 91 1.91 11.65 -2.79
N VAL A 92 2.76 11.22 -1.87
CA VAL A 92 3.17 11.98 -0.69
C VAL A 92 4.67 11.80 -0.47
N ASP A 93 5.40 12.90 -0.29
CA ASP A 93 6.85 12.91 0.00
C ASP A 93 7.71 12.16 -1.05
N GLY A 94 7.30 12.18 -2.32
CA GLY A 94 8.00 11.50 -3.42
C GLY A 94 7.77 9.99 -3.48
N ILE A 95 6.87 9.45 -2.64
CA ILE A 95 6.38 8.09 -2.70
C ILE A 95 4.98 8.10 -3.27
N GLU A 96 4.73 7.25 -4.25
CA GLU A 96 3.42 7.05 -4.87
C GLU A 96 2.90 5.66 -4.57
N LEU A 97 1.62 5.58 -4.19
CA LEU A 97 0.85 4.36 -4.10
C LEU A 97 -0.04 4.23 -5.34
N ARG A 98 0.06 3.10 -6.01
CA ARG A 98 -0.83 2.69 -7.10
C ARG A 98 -1.48 1.34 -6.78
N LEU A 99 -2.67 1.16 -7.34
CA LEU A 99 -3.46 -0.05 -7.24
C LEU A 99 -3.75 -0.53 -8.66
N SER A 100 -3.78 -1.84 -8.90
CA SER A 100 -4.16 -2.41 -10.20
C SER A 100 -5.53 -1.92 -10.67
N HIS A 101 -6.47 -1.77 -9.74
CA HIS A 101 -7.84 -1.27 -9.97
C HIS A 101 -8.06 0.17 -9.42
N GLY A 102 -6.99 0.98 -9.36
CA GLY A 102 -6.96 2.25 -8.63
C GLY A 102 -7.56 3.43 -9.39
N VAL A 103 -8.39 4.21 -8.70
CA VAL A 103 -8.87 5.51 -9.21
C VAL A 103 -7.68 6.45 -9.39
N HIS A 104 -7.56 7.05 -10.57
CA HIS A 104 -6.60 8.10 -10.85
C HIS A 104 -7.32 9.37 -11.32
N LEU A 105 -7.19 10.44 -10.56
CA LEU A 105 -7.77 11.75 -10.86
C LEU A 105 -6.69 12.81 -10.78
N GLU A 106 -6.70 13.75 -11.73
CA GLU A 106 -5.77 14.87 -11.78
C GLU A 106 -6.52 16.19 -11.88
N ALA A 107 -6.00 17.23 -11.21
CA ALA A 107 -6.59 18.56 -11.29
C ALA A 107 -6.61 19.07 -12.73
N GLY A 108 -7.75 19.62 -13.15
CA GLY A 108 -8.03 20.07 -14.52
C GLY A 108 -8.72 19.03 -15.39
N GLN A 109 -8.79 17.76 -14.98
CA GLN A 109 -9.54 16.75 -15.72
C GLN A 109 -11.05 17.01 -15.61
N ARG A 110 -11.73 16.90 -16.74
CA ARG A 110 -13.19 16.83 -16.78
C ARG A 110 -13.62 15.37 -16.82
N VAL A 111 -14.41 14.96 -15.85
CA VAL A 111 -14.70 13.55 -15.56
C VAL A 111 -16.19 13.30 -15.40
N ARG A 112 -16.63 12.10 -15.77
CA ARG A 112 -17.89 11.50 -15.32
C ARG A 112 -17.56 10.39 -14.33
N LEU A 113 -18.17 10.46 -13.15
CA LEU A 113 -17.90 9.58 -12.02
C LEU A 113 -19.16 8.82 -11.62
N ARG A 114 -19.03 7.51 -11.44
CA ARG A 114 -20.03 6.66 -10.79
C ARG A 114 -19.68 6.61 -9.30
N LEU A 115 -20.61 6.97 -8.43
CA LEU A 115 -20.29 7.25 -7.03
C LEU A 115 -21.14 6.45 -6.06
N HIS A 116 -20.51 6.06 -4.96
CA HIS A 116 -21.15 5.62 -3.72
C HIS A 116 -20.95 6.67 -2.64
N ARG A 117 -21.99 6.97 -1.85
CA ARG A 117 -21.93 7.93 -0.75
C ARG A 117 -21.19 7.30 0.43
N GLU A 118 -20.19 8.01 0.95
CA GLU A 118 -19.43 7.64 2.13
C GLU A 118 -19.56 8.75 3.19
N GLY A 119 -20.42 8.51 4.19
CA GLY A 119 -20.71 9.51 5.22
C GLY A 119 -21.63 10.64 4.75
N VAL A 120 -21.48 11.82 5.35
CA VAL A 120 -22.40 12.95 5.14
C VAL A 120 -22.08 13.69 3.83
N ASP A 121 -20.80 13.99 3.59
CA ASP A 121 -20.34 14.90 2.52
C ASP A 121 -19.20 14.35 1.64
N ALA A 122 -18.97 13.03 1.64
CA ALA A 122 -17.92 12.39 0.84
C ALA A 122 -18.46 11.22 0.03
N TYR A 123 -17.74 10.88 -1.04
CA TYR A 123 -18.08 9.81 -1.96
C TYR A 123 -16.84 8.99 -2.30
N ARG A 124 -17.06 7.74 -2.71
CA ARG A 124 -16.06 6.91 -3.38
C ARG A 124 -16.50 6.64 -4.81
N VAL A 125 -15.53 6.36 -5.67
CA VAL A 125 -15.83 5.88 -7.02
C VAL A 125 -16.27 4.42 -6.93
N ALA A 126 -17.44 4.13 -7.48
CA ALA A 126 -17.98 2.79 -7.56
C ALA A 126 -17.28 2.01 -8.68
N GLY A 127 -16.71 0.85 -8.33
CA GLY A 127 -15.99 0.00 -9.29
C GLY A 127 -14.59 0.53 -9.67
N GLY A 128 -13.92 1.23 -8.74
CA GLY A 128 -12.53 1.65 -8.92
C GLY A 128 -12.33 2.58 -10.11
N ASP A 129 -11.26 2.35 -10.87
CA ASP A 129 -10.92 3.08 -12.09
C ASP A 129 -12.04 3.01 -13.16
N GLN A 130 -12.77 1.89 -13.25
CA GLN A 130 -13.88 1.70 -14.20
C GLN A 130 -15.08 2.61 -13.92
N GLY A 131 -15.16 3.18 -12.72
CA GLY A 131 -16.15 4.20 -12.37
C GLY A 131 -15.78 5.61 -12.82
N VAL A 132 -14.60 5.80 -13.42
CA VAL A 132 -14.08 7.08 -13.93
C VAL A 132 -14.07 7.10 -15.45
N GLU A 133 -14.70 8.11 -16.05
CA GLU A 133 -14.61 8.40 -17.48
C GLU A 133 -14.07 9.82 -17.66
N VAL A 134 -12.89 9.97 -18.27
CA VAL A 134 -12.32 11.29 -18.59
C VAL A 134 -12.88 11.78 -19.92
N ILE A 135 -13.58 12.92 -19.90
CA ILE A 135 -14.38 13.43 -21.02
C ILE A 135 -13.55 14.24 -22.01
N ASP A 136 -12.60 15.02 -21.50
CA ASP A 136 -11.74 15.91 -22.32
C ASP A 136 -10.42 15.25 -22.72
N ALA A 137 -10.25 13.95 -22.46
CA ALA A 137 -9.20 13.20 -23.12
C ALA A 137 -9.48 13.31 -24.62
N GLU A 138 -8.58 13.96 -25.38
CA GLU A 138 -8.56 13.74 -26.83
C GLU A 138 -8.73 12.24 -27.03
N SER A 139 -9.66 11.84 -27.90
CA SER A 139 -9.80 10.44 -28.28
C SER A 139 -8.55 10.03 -29.04
N PHE A 140 -7.48 9.82 -28.28
CA PHE A 140 -6.29 9.15 -28.70
C PHE A 140 -6.75 7.72 -28.87
N GLN A 141 -7.20 7.39 -30.09
CA GLN A 141 -7.11 6.01 -30.51
C GLN A 141 -5.61 5.71 -30.53
N PRO A 142 -5.07 4.91 -29.58
CA PRO A 142 -3.68 4.54 -29.67
C PRO A 142 -3.45 3.86 -31.03
N PRO A 143 -2.36 4.20 -31.74
CA PRO A 143 -2.03 3.53 -32.98
C PRO A 143 -1.78 2.05 -32.67
N ALA A 144 -2.66 1.18 -33.18
CA ALA A 144 -2.72 -0.27 -32.92
C ALA A 144 -2.97 -0.63 -31.44
N VAL A 145 -3.78 -1.67 -31.21
CA VAL A 145 -3.98 -2.27 -29.89
C VAL A 145 -2.58 -2.61 -29.35
N PRO A 146 -2.15 -2.07 -28.21
CA PRO A 146 -0.85 -2.44 -27.68
C PRO A 146 -0.87 -3.95 -27.44
N GLU A 147 0.19 -4.64 -27.86
CA GLU A 147 0.38 -6.07 -27.56
C GLU A 147 0.18 -6.27 -26.05
N TYR A 148 0.80 -5.42 -25.24
CA TYR A 148 0.68 -5.31 -23.78
C TYR A 148 0.77 -3.84 -23.33
N SER A 149 0.26 -3.51 -22.14
CA SER A 149 0.44 -2.19 -21.50
C SER A 149 1.25 -2.30 -20.21
N TYR A 150 2.02 -1.27 -19.88
CA TYR A 150 2.76 -1.19 -18.62
C TYR A 150 2.94 0.27 -18.17
N SER A 151 3.01 0.46 -16.87
CA SER A 151 2.97 1.77 -16.21
C SER A 151 4.29 2.55 -16.23
N GLY A 152 5.37 1.96 -16.75
CA GLY A 152 6.70 2.59 -16.82
C GLY A 152 7.56 2.48 -15.55
N TYR A 153 7.03 1.88 -14.48
CA TYR A 153 7.78 1.58 -13.26
C TYR A 153 8.67 0.35 -13.44
N HIS A 154 9.59 0.11 -12.51
CA HIS A 154 10.46 -1.06 -12.57
C HIS A 154 11.06 -1.41 -11.21
N TRP A 155 11.31 -2.70 -10.99
CA TRP A 155 12.25 -3.13 -9.95
C TRP A 155 13.68 -2.84 -10.40
N LEU A 156 14.53 -2.38 -9.47
CA LEU A 156 15.95 -2.34 -9.73
C LEU A 156 16.50 -3.77 -9.84
N ARG A 157 17.53 -3.92 -10.69
CA ARG A 157 18.18 -5.21 -10.91
C ARG A 157 18.76 -5.76 -9.60
N GLU A 158 19.23 -4.89 -8.71
CA GLU A 158 19.81 -5.22 -7.42
C GLU A 158 18.77 -5.71 -6.40
N GLN A 159 17.48 -5.39 -6.60
CA GLN A 159 16.36 -5.87 -5.78
C GLN A 159 15.86 -7.25 -6.21
N ILE A 160 16.33 -7.76 -7.36
CA ILE A 160 15.94 -9.06 -7.91
C ILE A 160 16.94 -10.14 -7.45
N PRO A 161 16.49 -11.24 -6.80
CA PRO A 161 15.10 -11.68 -6.69
C PRO A 161 14.28 -10.95 -5.61
N VAL A 162 13.06 -10.54 -5.97
CA VAL A 162 12.15 -9.79 -5.10
C VAL A 162 11.57 -10.71 -4.02
N PRO A 163 11.75 -10.42 -2.72
CA PRO A 163 11.25 -11.28 -1.65
C PRO A 163 9.75 -11.12 -1.48
N PHE A 164 9.02 -12.21 -1.22
CA PHE A 164 7.60 -12.14 -0.86
C PHE A 164 7.20 -13.21 0.14
N TYR A 165 6.10 -12.94 0.83
CA TYR A 165 5.49 -13.78 1.85
C TYR A 165 4.03 -14.07 1.48
N ILE A 166 3.49 -15.14 2.04
CA ILE A 166 2.07 -15.50 1.85
C ILE A 166 1.43 -15.62 3.23
N ASN A 167 0.32 -14.92 3.44
CA ASN A 167 -0.59 -15.18 4.54
C ASN A 167 -1.82 -15.93 3.99
N PRO A 168 -1.85 -17.27 4.10
CA PRO A 168 -2.97 -18.08 3.63
C PRO A 168 -4.12 -18.02 4.66
N ASN A 169 -4.76 -16.85 4.78
CA ASN A 169 -5.75 -16.56 5.81
C ASN A 169 -7.21 -16.63 5.33
N THR A 170 -7.47 -17.36 4.24
CA THR A 170 -8.84 -17.59 3.78
C THR A 170 -9.37 -18.94 4.30
N PRO A 171 -10.64 -19.02 4.72
CA PRO A 171 -11.23 -20.28 5.19
C PRO A 171 -11.68 -21.21 4.05
N ASP A 172 -11.65 -20.75 2.81
CA ASP A 172 -12.29 -21.43 1.67
C ASP A 172 -11.46 -22.56 1.05
N VAL A 173 -10.14 -22.48 1.17
CA VAL A 173 -9.16 -23.36 0.52
C VAL A 173 -8.02 -23.67 1.51
N VAL A 174 -7.21 -24.69 1.21
CA VAL A 174 -6.07 -25.10 2.08
C VAL A 174 -4.73 -25.18 1.31
N ASP A 175 -4.77 -25.06 0.00
CA ASP A 175 -3.65 -25.17 -0.94
C ASP A 175 -3.38 -23.87 -1.71
N GLU A 176 -3.94 -22.75 -1.26
CA GLU A 176 -3.76 -21.40 -1.82
C GLU A 176 -2.30 -20.96 -1.86
N GLU A 177 -1.49 -21.37 -0.87
CA GLU A 177 -0.04 -21.15 -0.89
C GLU A 177 0.59 -21.77 -2.14
N THR A 178 0.22 -23.01 -2.47
CA THR A 178 0.75 -23.71 -3.64
C THR A 178 0.27 -23.06 -4.94
N ALA A 179 -0.99 -22.60 -4.97
CA ALA A 179 -1.56 -21.90 -6.11
C ALA A 179 -0.85 -20.55 -6.38
N VAL A 180 -0.57 -19.76 -5.32
CA VAL A 180 0.17 -18.50 -5.42
C VAL A 180 1.61 -18.74 -5.86
N LEU A 181 2.32 -19.72 -5.28
CA LEU A 181 3.68 -20.07 -5.72
C LEU A 181 3.73 -20.46 -7.20
N ALA A 182 2.73 -21.22 -7.68
CA ALA A 182 2.64 -21.59 -9.08
C ALA A 182 2.35 -20.39 -10.01
N ALA A 183 1.66 -19.35 -9.52
CA ALA A 183 1.41 -18.12 -10.25
C ALA A 183 2.69 -17.28 -10.45
N PHE A 184 3.47 -17.04 -9.38
CA PHE A 184 4.77 -16.37 -9.49
C PHE A 184 5.73 -17.15 -10.40
N ALA A 185 5.77 -18.47 -10.25
CA ALA A 185 6.59 -19.33 -11.10
C ALA A 185 6.20 -19.26 -12.59
N THR A 186 4.92 -19.03 -12.93
CA THR A 186 4.50 -18.85 -14.33
C THR A 186 5.27 -17.68 -14.99
N TRP A 187 5.46 -16.58 -14.29
CA TRP A 187 6.21 -15.42 -14.78
C TRP A 187 7.74 -15.63 -14.75
N GLU A 188 8.28 -16.27 -13.71
CA GLU A 188 9.73 -16.53 -13.60
C GLU A 188 10.26 -17.49 -14.67
N ASN A 189 9.40 -18.36 -15.18
CA ASN A 189 9.75 -19.34 -16.21
C ASN A 189 9.81 -18.77 -17.63
N VAL A 190 9.57 -17.46 -17.80
CA VAL A 190 9.70 -16.78 -19.10
C VAL A 190 11.19 -16.63 -19.48
N PRO A 191 11.69 -17.33 -20.52
CA PRO A 191 13.14 -17.41 -20.78
C PRO A 191 13.80 -16.10 -21.20
N CYS A 192 13.03 -15.18 -21.79
CA CYS A 192 13.52 -13.86 -22.20
C CYS A 192 13.42 -12.81 -21.07
N ALA A 193 13.04 -13.19 -19.85
CA ALA A 193 12.93 -12.27 -18.72
C ALA A 193 13.84 -12.65 -17.54
N TYR A 194 14.53 -11.66 -16.92
CA TYR A 194 15.40 -11.90 -15.76
C TYR A 194 14.67 -11.81 -14.43
N MET A 195 13.39 -11.45 -14.47
CA MET A 195 12.63 -11.26 -13.25
C MET A 195 12.58 -12.55 -12.43
N ARG A 196 12.88 -12.43 -11.14
CA ARG A 196 12.87 -13.54 -10.18
C ARG A 196 12.24 -13.07 -8.88
N TYR A 197 11.58 -13.99 -8.22
CA TYR A 197 11.01 -13.83 -6.90
C TYR A 197 11.67 -14.81 -5.95
N VAL A 198 11.58 -14.53 -4.66
CA VAL A 198 12.04 -15.46 -3.64
C VAL A 198 11.04 -15.55 -2.50
N TYR A 199 10.38 -16.70 -2.44
CA TYR A 199 9.44 -16.99 -1.37
C TYR A 199 10.15 -17.09 -0.02
N ARG A 200 9.70 -16.29 0.94
CA ARG A 200 10.28 -16.20 2.30
C ARG A 200 9.49 -16.95 3.36
N GLY A 201 8.43 -17.66 2.97
CA GLY A 201 7.60 -18.45 3.87
C GLY A 201 6.26 -17.80 4.21
N LYS A 202 5.50 -18.49 5.07
CA LYS A 202 4.23 -17.99 5.57
C LYS A 202 4.43 -16.81 6.52
N THR A 203 3.45 -15.92 6.55
CA THR A 203 3.41 -14.77 7.47
C THR A 203 2.02 -14.61 8.06
N TRP A 204 1.93 -13.83 9.14
CA TRP A 204 0.66 -13.35 9.71
C TRP A 204 0.33 -11.92 9.30
N ARG A 205 1.23 -11.28 8.53
CA ARG A 205 1.02 -9.95 7.97
C ARG A 205 -0.10 -9.98 6.94
N THR A 206 -0.82 -8.88 6.80
CA THR A 206 -1.87 -8.70 5.82
C THR A 206 -1.66 -7.36 5.14
N GLY A 207 -1.80 -7.35 3.82
CA GLY A 207 -1.84 -6.12 3.06
C GLY A 207 -3.24 -5.49 3.08
N PRO A 208 -3.39 -4.27 2.53
CA PRO A 208 -2.29 -3.49 1.95
C PRO A 208 -1.61 -2.61 3.01
N ALA A 209 -0.28 -2.68 3.09
CA ALA A 209 0.49 -1.81 3.98
C ALA A 209 1.95 -1.67 3.51
N LEU A 210 2.44 -0.44 3.37
CA LEU A 210 3.87 -0.17 3.23
C LEU A 210 4.59 -0.49 4.56
N ASP A 211 5.07 -1.71 4.72
CA ASP A 211 5.64 -2.22 5.98
C ASP A 211 7.00 -2.92 5.82
N GLY A 212 7.56 -2.91 4.62
CA GLY A 212 8.82 -3.53 4.24
C GLY A 212 8.67 -4.99 3.78
N TYR A 213 7.44 -5.49 3.62
CA TYR A 213 7.18 -6.88 3.24
C TYR A 213 6.24 -6.93 2.06
N ASN A 214 6.65 -7.62 0.99
CA ASN A 214 5.70 -7.94 -0.06
C ASN A 214 4.81 -9.12 0.36
N VAL A 215 3.51 -8.89 0.58
CA VAL A 215 2.60 -9.89 1.14
C VAL A 215 1.45 -10.21 0.20
N VAL A 216 1.25 -11.51 -0.04
CA VAL A 216 0.00 -12.03 -0.61
C VAL A 216 -0.92 -12.46 0.52
N SER A 217 -2.13 -11.91 0.59
CA SER A 217 -3.08 -12.15 1.69
C SER A 217 -4.54 -12.06 1.24
N TRP A 218 -5.46 -12.46 2.11
CA TRP A 218 -6.91 -12.33 1.92
C TRP A 218 -7.48 -11.27 2.87
N GLY A 219 -8.34 -10.41 2.36
CA GLY A 219 -8.90 -9.25 3.06
C GLY A 219 -10.16 -8.71 2.37
N ARG A 220 -10.54 -7.45 2.61
CA ARG A 220 -11.61 -6.79 1.87
C ARG A 220 -10.99 -5.83 0.87
N THR A 221 -11.40 -5.88 -0.40
CA THR A 221 -10.85 -5.00 -1.46
C THR A 221 -11.85 -3.94 -1.91
N GLY A 222 -13.10 -4.00 -1.43
CA GLY A 222 -14.14 -3.03 -1.81
C GLY A 222 -14.83 -3.33 -3.15
N GLY A 223 -14.73 -4.56 -3.65
CA GLY A 223 -15.52 -5.06 -4.79
C GLY A 223 -14.74 -5.78 -5.87
N ALA A 224 -13.41 -5.62 -5.92
CA ALA A 224 -12.53 -6.36 -6.83
C ALA A 224 -12.30 -7.79 -6.36
N LEU A 225 -11.96 -8.72 -7.26
CA LEU A 225 -11.60 -10.09 -6.88
C LEU A 225 -10.30 -10.14 -6.09
N ALA A 226 -9.31 -9.38 -6.56
CA ALA A 226 -8.07 -9.10 -5.87
C ALA A 226 -7.57 -7.73 -6.32
N VAL A 227 -6.63 -7.16 -5.57
CA VAL A 227 -5.97 -5.90 -5.91
C VAL A 227 -4.49 -6.03 -5.58
N THR A 228 -3.65 -5.61 -6.51
CA THR A 228 -2.22 -5.41 -6.28
C THR A 228 -1.97 -3.95 -5.96
N TYR A 229 -1.48 -3.71 -4.75
CA TYR A 229 -1.00 -2.43 -4.27
C TYR A 229 0.50 -2.37 -4.49
N TYR A 230 1.02 -1.25 -4.96
CA TYR A 230 2.46 -1.07 -5.06
C TYR A 230 2.88 0.36 -4.80
N TRP A 231 4.01 0.49 -4.10
CA TRP A 231 4.64 1.75 -3.76
C TRP A 231 5.89 1.94 -4.61
N SER A 232 6.14 3.17 -5.02
CA SER A 232 7.27 3.51 -5.87
C SER A 232 7.77 4.92 -5.61
N PHE A 233 9.02 5.19 -5.98
CA PHE A 233 9.56 6.54 -6.01
C PHE A 233 9.09 7.26 -7.28
N THR A 234 8.47 8.43 -7.13
CA THR A 234 7.85 9.14 -8.28
C THR A 234 8.87 9.65 -9.28
N GLN A 235 10.04 10.08 -8.79
CA GLN A 235 11.10 10.64 -9.60
C GLN A 235 11.84 9.59 -10.44
N THR A 236 12.13 8.43 -9.87
CA THR A 236 12.92 7.37 -10.52
C THR A 236 12.04 6.28 -11.13
N LYS A 237 10.77 6.21 -10.74
CA LYS A 237 9.83 5.13 -11.09
C LYS A 237 10.28 3.75 -10.60
N GLU A 238 11.16 3.74 -9.59
CA GLU A 238 11.62 2.52 -8.94
C GLU A 238 10.57 1.99 -7.96
N MET A 239 10.30 0.69 -8.04
CA MET A 239 9.41 -0.03 -7.13
C MET A 239 10.05 -0.19 -5.75
N ILE A 240 9.26 0.05 -4.70
CA ILE A 240 9.65 -0.07 -3.29
C ILE A 240 9.10 -1.39 -2.73
N GLU A 241 7.80 -1.60 -2.89
CA GLU A 241 7.05 -2.67 -2.24
C GLU A 241 5.76 -2.95 -3.02
N PHE A 242 5.23 -4.16 -2.90
CA PHE A 242 3.94 -4.57 -3.41
C PHE A 242 3.20 -5.44 -2.40
N ASP A 243 1.88 -5.31 -2.34
CA ASP A 243 0.99 -6.24 -1.66
C ASP A 243 -0.08 -6.75 -2.63
N ILE A 244 -0.49 -8.00 -2.48
CA ILE A 244 -1.63 -8.57 -3.21
C ILE A 244 -2.69 -8.97 -2.20
N VAL A 245 -3.88 -8.39 -2.33
CA VAL A 245 -5.02 -8.66 -1.45
C VAL A 245 -6.14 -9.30 -2.26
N PHE A 246 -6.46 -10.54 -1.95
CA PHE A 246 -7.63 -11.27 -2.46
C PHE A 246 -8.86 -10.92 -1.61
N ASP A 247 -10.02 -10.68 -2.23
CA ASP A 247 -11.23 -10.39 -1.45
C ASP A 247 -11.85 -11.66 -0.85
N ASP A 248 -11.88 -11.71 0.48
CA ASP A 248 -12.44 -12.78 1.30
C ASP A 248 -13.99 -12.78 1.32
N PHE A 249 -14.62 -11.91 0.52
CA PHE A 249 -16.04 -12.03 0.17
C PHE A 249 -16.33 -13.23 -0.72
N TRP A 250 -15.44 -13.48 -1.67
CA TRP A 250 -15.68 -14.42 -2.76
C TRP A 250 -15.29 -15.83 -2.37
N LEU A 251 -15.97 -16.81 -2.96
CA LEU A 251 -15.62 -18.21 -2.77
C LEU A 251 -14.42 -18.59 -3.62
N TRP A 252 -13.32 -18.94 -2.97
CA TRP A 252 -12.07 -19.33 -3.63
C TRP A 252 -11.98 -20.84 -3.87
N GLY A 253 -11.29 -21.23 -4.94
CA GLY A 253 -10.97 -22.61 -5.33
C GLY A 253 -9.58 -22.69 -5.97
N THR A 254 -9.06 -23.90 -6.11
CA THR A 254 -7.70 -24.16 -6.62
C THR A 254 -7.66 -25.21 -7.73
N HIS A 255 -8.83 -25.77 -8.09
CA HIS A 255 -8.95 -26.87 -9.03
C HIS A 255 -9.85 -26.52 -10.24
N GLY A 256 -10.19 -25.23 -10.44
CA GLY A 256 -11.08 -24.80 -11.53
C GLY A 256 -12.54 -25.16 -11.29
N GLU A 257 -12.99 -25.11 -10.03
CA GLU A 257 -14.35 -25.43 -9.65
C GLU A 257 -15.35 -24.43 -10.27
N PRO A 258 -16.45 -24.89 -10.89
CA PRO A 258 -17.33 -24.03 -11.70
C PRO A 258 -18.05 -22.92 -10.93
N ASN A 259 -18.11 -23.02 -9.60
CA ASN A 259 -18.82 -22.06 -8.73
C ASN A 259 -17.85 -21.27 -7.83
N ARG A 260 -16.56 -21.25 -8.14
CA ARG A 260 -15.51 -20.57 -7.36
C ARG A 260 -14.60 -19.77 -8.27
N PHE A 261 -14.00 -18.72 -7.74
CA PHE A 261 -12.87 -18.06 -8.42
C PHE A 261 -11.60 -18.84 -8.15
N ASP A 262 -10.79 -19.01 -9.18
CA ASP A 262 -9.57 -19.80 -9.08
C ASP A 262 -8.39 -18.95 -8.57
N VAL A 263 -7.81 -19.35 -7.43
CA VAL A 263 -6.70 -18.63 -6.80
C VAL A 263 -5.52 -18.49 -7.74
N ARG A 264 -5.14 -19.56 -8.46
CA ARG A 264 -3.99 -19.49 -9.38
C ARG A 264 -4.29 -18.58 -10.57
N ASN A 265 -5.50 -18.63 -11.14
CA ASN A 265 -5.92 -17.76 -12.23
C ASN A 265 -5.79 -16.29 -11.84
N ILE A 266 -6.34 -15.90 -10.70
CA ILE A 266 -6.31 -14.51 -10.21
C ILE A 266 -4.90 -14.14 -9.73
N ALA A 267 -4.20 -15.00 -8.99
CA ALA A 267 -2.82 -14.74 -8.56
C ALA A 267 -1.86 -14.53 -9.73
N THR A 268 -2.05 -15.22 -10.86
CA THR A 268 -1.17 -15.02 -12.03
C THR A 268 -1.40 -13.65 -12.66
N HIS A 269 -2.66 -13.19 -12.68
CA HIS A 269 -3.02 -11.83 -13.09
C HIS A 269 -2.42 -10.77 -12.14
N GLU A 270 -2.66 -10.89 -10.84
CA GLU A 270 -2.12 -9.94 -9.84
C GLU A 270 -0.59 -9.90 -9.82
N ALA A 271 0.07 -11.06 -9.94
CA ALA A 271 1.52 -11.11 -10.09
C ALA A 271 2.00 -10.35 -11.34
N GLY A 272 1.19 -10.21 -12.37
CA GLY A 272 1.47 -9.35 -13.52
C GLY A 272 1.60 -7.88 -13.16
N HIS A 273 0.79 -7.37 -12.25
CA HIS A 273 0.91 -5.99 -11.76
C HIS A 273 2.15 -5.75 -10.91
N THR A 274 2.64 -6.77 -10.20
CA THR A 274 3.95 -6.67 -9.51
C THR A 274 5.12 -6.53 -10.49
N LEU A 275 4.90 -6.88 -11.77
CA LEU A 275 5.81 -6.65 -12.90
C LEU A 275 5.56 -5.33 -13.61
N VAL A 276 4.62 -4.52 -13.10
CA VAL A 276 4.16 -3.22 -13.61
C VAL A 276 3.35 -3.27 -14.91
N LEU A 277 2.85 -4.45 -15.30
CA LEU A 277 1.90 -4.58 -16.40
C LEU A 277 0.55 -4.01 -15.99
N ASP A 278 -0.10 -3.30 -16.90
CA ASP A 278 -1.44 -2.75 -16.67
C ASP A 278 -2.53 -3.73 -17.10
N ASP A 279 -3.74 -3.50 -16.60
CA ASP A 279 -4.93 -4.18 -17.10
C ASP A 279 -5.21 -3.90 -18.58
N LEU A 280 -5.82 -4.88 -19.22
CA LEU A 280 -6.35 -4.82 -20.57
C LEU A 280 -7.86 -5.09 -20.57
N TYR A 281 -8.59 -4.34 -21.38
CA TYR A 281 -10.06 -4.40 -21.45
C TYR A 281 -10.61 -4.48 -22.89
N GLY A 282 -9.73 -4.59 -23.89
CA GLY A 282 -10.13 -4.68 -25.27
C GLY A 282 -10.83 -6.01 -25.60
N PRO A 283 -11.69 -6.04 -26.64
CA PRO A 283 -12.42 -7.26 -27.03
C PRO A 283 -11.50 -8.39 -27.51
N ASN A 284 -10.25 -8.10 -27.85
CA ASN A 284 -9.24 -9.09 -28.26
C ASN A 284 -8.33 -9.52 -27.09
N ASP A 285 -8.48 -8.92 -25.91
CA ASP A 285 -7.63 -9.18 -24.76
C ASP A 285 -8.19 -10.31 -23.89
N THR A 286 -9.39 -10.83 -24.17
CA THR A 286 -10.11 -11.74 -23.28
C THR A 286 -9.34 -13.01 -22.90
N GLU A 287 -8.39 -13.44 -23.74
CA GLU A 287 -7.56 -14.62 -23.51
C GLU A 287 -6.20 -14.31 -22.85
N LYS A 288 -5.89 -13.02 -22.62
CA LYS A 288 -4.65 -12.57 -21.99
C LYS A 288 -4.72 -12.71 -20.48
N THR A 289 -3.57 -12.98 -19.86
CA THR A 289 -3.43 -13.00 -18.41
C THR A 289 -3.78 -11.64 -17.82
N MET A 290 -3.35 -10.55 -18.46
CA MET A 290 -3.63 -9.18 -17.99
C MET A 290 -5.03 -8.64 -18.35
N TYR A 291 -5.95 -9.49 -18.84
CA TYR A 291 -7.35 -9.05 -19.00
C TYR A 291 -7.99 -8.79 -17.64
N GLY A 292 -8.61 -7.63 -17.41
CA GLY A 292 -9.09 -7.24 -16.07
C GLY A 292 -10.29 -8.03 -15.53
N TYR A 293 -11.03 -8.78 -16.38
CA TYR A 293 -12.18 -9.57 -15.95
C TYR A 293 -11.89 -11.06 -15.82
N ALA A 294 -12.56 -11.74 -14.89
CA ALA A 294 -12.52 -13.19 -14.74
C ALA A 294 -13.92 -13.76 -14.44
N ALA A 295 -14.18 -14.98 -14.89
CA ALA A 295 -15.41 -15.72 -14.58
C ALA A 295 -15.20 -16.82 -13.52
N LEU A 296 -16.30 -17.27 -12.90
CA LEU A 296 -16.28 -18.47 -12.04
C LEU A 296 -15.81 -19.70 -12.84
N GLY A 297 -14.96 -20.53 -12.23
CA GLY A 297 -14.36 -21.71 -12.86
C GLY A 297 -13.32 -21.41 -13.94
N GLU A 298 -12.98 -20.13 -14.18
CA GLU A 298 -11.97 -19.77 -15.16
C GLU A 298 -10.55 -20.16 -14.70
N VAL A 299 -9.79 -20.78 -15.60
CA VAL A 299 -8.40 -21.22 -15.34
C VAL A 299 -7.41 -20.81 -16.43
N LYS A 300 -7.84 -20.04 -17.43
CA LYS A 300 -7.03 -19.73 -18.62
C LYS A 300 -5.83 -18.81 -18.31
N LYS A 301 -5.92 -17.97 -17.29
CA LYS A 301 -4.85 -17.07 -16.85
C LYS A 301 -3.76 -17.76 -16.03
N ARG A 302 -3.89 -19.06 -15.72
CA ARG A 302 -2.81 -19.85 -15.11
C ARG A 302 -1.57 -19.96 -16.02
N THR A 303 -1.71 -19.64 -17.30
CA THR A 303 -0.66 -19.56 -18.32
C THR A 303 -0.65 -18.16 -18.94
N LEU A 304 0.48 -17.78 -19.53
CA LEU A 304 0.66 -16.48 -20.17
C LEU A 304 0.28 -16.52 -21.65
N HIS A 305 -0.41 -15.49 -22.11
CA HIS A 305 -0.57 -15.23 -23.54
C HIS A 305 0.76 -14.74 -24.13
N PRO A 306 1.06 -14.97 -25.43
CA PRO A 306 2.27 -14.45 -26.08
C PRO A 306 2.52 -12.96 -25.83
N ASP A 307 1.45 -12.16 -25.83
CA ASP A 307 1.54 -10.73 -25.56
C ASP A 307 1.96 -10.40 -24.12
N ASP A 308 1.51 -11.18 -23.12
CA ASP A 308 1.95 -11.02 -21.72
C ASP A 308 3.45 -11.36 -21.60
N ILE A 309 3.90 -12.39 -22.33
CA ILE A 309 5.32 -12.78 -22.44
C ILE A 309 6.14 -11.66 -23.10
N ALA A 310 5.62 -11.07 -24.18
CA ALA A 310 6.27 -9.94 -24.86
C ALA A 310 6.44 -8.75 -23.90
N GLY A 311 5.43 -8.49 -23.06
CA GLY A 311 5.46 -7.45 -22.03
C GLY A 311 6.58 -7.64 -21.02
N ILE A 312 6.60 -8.77 -20.31
CA ILE A 312 7.65 -9.02 -19.31
C ILE A 312 9.05 -9.07 -19.94
N CYS A 313 9.21 -9.56 -21.17
CA CYS A 313 10.49 -9.57 -21.86
C CYS A 313 10.96 -8.18 -22.32
N SER A 314 10.03 -7.26 -22.55
CA SER A 314 10.34 -5.85 -22.82
C SER A 314 10.82 -5.15 -21.56
N ILE A 315 10.16 -5.40 -20.42
CA ILE A 315 10.45 -4.73 -19.15
C ILE A 315 11.74 -5.29 -18.51
N TYR A 316 11.93 -6.61 -18.52
CA TYR A 316 13.04 -7.30 -17.85
C TYR A 316 13.89 -8.16 -18.81
N PRO A 317 14.46 -7.62 -19.91
CA PRO A 317 15.06 -8.42 -20.97
C PRO A 317 16.27 -9.26 -20.51
N GLN A 318 16.24 -10.57 -20.78
CA GLN A 318 17.43 -11.43 -20.76
C GLN A 318 17.98 -11.65 -22.17
N PRO A 319 19.32 -11.59 -22.34
CA PRO A 319 19.94 -12.08 -23.54
C PRO A 319 19.64 -13.58 -23.66
N VAL A 320 18.73 -13.94 -24.55
CA VAL A 320 18.52 -15.34 -24.91
C VAL A 320 19.79 -15.81 -25.61
N THR A 321 20.51 -16.73 -24.98
CA THR A 321 21.57 -17.46 -25.70
C THR A 321 20.85 -18.36 -26.69
N PRO A 322 21.11 -18.26 -28.02
CA PRO A 322 20.41 -19.11 -28.98
C PRO A 322 20.67 -20.58 -28.63
N THR A 323 19.61 -21.31 -28.30
CA THR A 323 19.69 -22.76 -28.13
C THR A 323 20.21 -23.34 -29.44
N PRO A 324 21.35 -24.05 -29.46
CA PRO A 324 21.83 -24.67 -30.68
C PRO A 324 20.73 -25.59 -31.21
N THR A 325 20.36 -25.40 -32.48
CA THR A 325 19.39 -26.25 -33.17
C THR A 325 19.85 -27.71 -33.01
N PRO A 326 19.00 -28.63 -32.52
CA PRO A 326 19.41 -30.02 -32.34
C PRO A 326 19.85 -30.57 -33.69
N THR A 327 21.14 -30.83 -33.81
CA THR A 327 21.68 -31.53 -34.97
C THR A 327 21.33 -33.00 -34.75
N TRP A 328 20.50 -33.57 -35.62
CA TRP A 328 20.16 -34.99 -35.60
C TRP A 328 21.45 -35.80 -35.80
N THR A 329 22.09 -36.18 -34.71
CA THR A 329 23.19 -37.15 -34.71
C THR A 329 22.55 -38.53 -34.75
N PRO A 330 22.88 -39.40 -35.74
CA PRO A 330 22.30 -40.74 -35.80
C PRO A 330 22.62 -41.53 -34.52
N THR A 331 21.58 -41.99 -33.85
CA THR A 331 21.65 -42.78 -32.62
C THR A 331 22.43 -44.07 -32.86
N ALA A 332 23.59 -44.21 -32.22
CA ALA A 332 24.30 -45.49 -32.17
C ALA A 332 23.45 -46.52 -31.40
N THR A 333 23.31 -47.71 -31.99
CA THR A 333 22.59 -48.86 -31.43
C THR A 333 23.11 -49.21 -30.03
N PRO A 334 22.25 -49.40 -29.02
CA PRO A 334 22.71 -49.72 -27.66
C PRO A 334 23.40 -51.08 -27.63
N THR A 335 24.61 -51.11 -27.07
CA THR A 335 25.33 -52.33 -26.73
C THR A 335 24.93 -52.72 -25.31
N GLU A 336 24.53 -53.98 -25.09
CA GLU A 336 24.13 -54.50 -23.78
C GLU A 336 25.26 -54.29 -22.74
N THR A 337 24.92 -53.62 -21.64
CA THR A 337 25.83 -53.40 -20.51
C THR A 337 25.61 -54.54 -19.50
N PRO A 338 26.65 -55.25 -19.05
CA PRO A 338 26.49 -56.35 -18.10
C PRO A 338 26.05 -55.87 -16.71
N THR A 339 25.11 -56.61 -16.15
CA THR A 339 24.51 -56.44 -14.82
C THR A 339 25.55 -56.40 -13.69
N PRO A 340 25.56 -55.37 -12.81
CA PRO A 340 26.46 -55.33 -11.67
C PRO A 340 26.07 -56.36 -10.60
N THR A 341 27.07 -57.06 -10.07
CA THR A 341 26.96 -58.06 -9.02
C THR A 341 26.87 -57.38 -7.65
N SER A 342 25.93 -57.78 -6.80
CA SER A 342 25.73 -57.25 -5.45
C SER A 342 26.95 -57.49 -4.57
N THR A 343 27.59 -56.42 -4.11
CA THR A 343 28.66 -56.47 -3.08
C THR A 343 28.05 -56.23 -1.71
N ALA A 344 28.34 -57.11 -0.75
CA ALA A 344 27.80 -57.05 0.61
C ALA A 344 28.33 -55.82 1.39
N THR A 345 27.39 -55.07 1.97
CA THR A 345 27.65 -53.92 2.84
C THR A 345 28.25 -54.37 4.19
N PRO A 346 29.37 -53.78 4.66
CA PRO A 346 29.89 -54.07 5.99
C PRO A 346 29.04 -53.44 7.11
N VAL A 347 28.91 -54.18 8.21
CA VAL A 347 28.15 -53.84 9.42
C VAL A 347 28.91 -52.78 10.25
N PRO A 348 28.26 -51.70 10.75
CA PRO A 348 28.92 -50.73 11.62
C PRO A 348 29.12 -51.27 13.05
N THR A 349 30.33 -51.11 13.55
CA THR A 349 30.77 -51.36 14.93
C THR A 349 30.21 -50.30 15.89
N PRO A 350 29.76 -50.65 17.12
CA PRO A 350 29.23 -49.67 18.07
C PRO A 350 30.32 -48.74 18.62
N SER A 351 30.03 -47.43 18.57
CA SER A 351 30.86 -46.36 19.15
C SER A 351 30.62 -46.24 20.65
N ALA A 352 31.68 -45.98 21.42
CA ALA A 352 31.68 -45.89 22.87
C ALA A 352 30.96 -44.63 23.39
N THR A 353 30.12 -44.82 24.40
CA THR A 353 29.40 -43.78 25.15
C THR A 353 30.37 -42.87 25.92
N PRO A 354 30.29 -41.52 25.81
CA PRO A 354 31.06 -40.63 26.66
C PRO A 354 30.47 -40.56 28.08
N THR A 355 31.35 -40.63 29.07
CA THR A 355 31.07 -40.49 30.50
C THR A 355 30.82 -39.01 30.86
N PRO A 356 29.79 -38.67 31.67
CA PRO A 356 29.58 -37.29 32.11
C PRO A 356 30.67 -36.85 33.09
N THR A 357 31.26 -35.67 32.81
CA THR A 357 32.18 -34.95 33.71
C THR A 357 31.35 -34.12 34.71
N PRO A 358 31.68 -34.08 36.01
CA PRO A 358 30.92 -33.33 37.00
C PRO A 358 31.08 -31.81 36.82
N THR A 359 29.95 -31.10 36.77
CA THR A 359 29.88 -29.63 36.74
C THR A 359 30.04 -29.06 38.15
N GLU A 360 30.97 -28.12 38.33
CA GLU A 360 31.20 -27.37 39.57
C GLU A 360 30.02 -26.42 39.90
N PRO A 361 29.81 -26.08 41.20
CA PRO A 361 28.72 -25.21 41.62
C PRO A 361 28.98 -23.73 41.26
N PRO A 362 27.94 -22.94 40.91
CA PRO A 362 28.12 -21.53 40.58
C PRO A 362 28.52 -20.70 41.80
N THR A 363 29.64 -20.00 41.65
CA THR A 363 30.17 -18.92 42.48
C THR A 363 29.24 -17.70 42.52
N SER A 364 29.14 -17.08 43.70
CA SER A 364 28.36 -15.85 43.96
C SER A 364 28.88 -14.63 43.17
N THR A 365 28.00 -14.02 42.36
CA THR A 365 28.26 -12.79 41.59
C THR A 365 28.27 -11.55 42.51
N PRO A 366 29.19 -10.58 42.32
CA PRO A 366 29.38 -9.43 43.20
C PRO A 366 28.23 -8.41 43.18
N SER A 367 28.06 -7.75 44.33
CA SER A 367 27.09 -6.70 44.63
C SER A 367 27.33 -5.43 43.80
N ALA A 368 26.27 -4.86 43.24
CA ALA A 368 26.31 -3.61 42.47
C ALA A 368 26.72 -2.42 43.33
N THR A 369 27.75 -1.69 42.87
CA THR A 369 28.18 -0.40 43.43
C THR A 369 27.09 0.66 43.18
N PRO A 370 26.73 1.50 44.17
CA PRO A 370 25.71 2.54 43.97
C PRO A 370 26.19 3.61 42.98
N THR A 371 25.39 3.83 41.94
CA THR A 371 25.54 4.91 40.96
C THR A 371 25.47 6.28 41.65
N PRO A 372 26.35 7.24 41.35
CA PRO A 372 26.33 8.57 41.97
C PRO A 372 25.02 9.30 41.69
N THR A 373 24.47 9.92 42.73
CA THR A 373 23.28 10.79 42.65
C THR A 373 23.56 11.98 41.73
N PRO A 374 22.72 12.27 40.72
CA PRO A 374 22.93 13.42 39.84
C PRO A 374 22.90 14.72 40.64
N THR A 375 23.87 15.59 40.36
CA THR A 375 23.95 16.96 40.90
C THR A 375 22.80 17.79 40.31
N PRO A 376 22.11 18.65 41.08
CA PRO A 376 20.99 19.44 40.57
C PRO A 376 21.45 20.35 39.42
N THR A 377 20.93 20.08 38.22
CA THR A 377 21.05 20.94 37.04
C THR A 377 20.39 22.28 37.33
N ALA A 378 21.06 23.39 37.00
CA ALA A 378 20.50 24.74 37.14
C ALA A 378 19.16 24.84 36.42
N THR A 379 18.13 25.39 37.09
CA THR A 379 16.81 25.59 36.52
C THR A 379 16.95 26.50 35.28
N PRO A 380 16.60 26.03 34.08
CA PRO A 380 16.74 26.84 32.87
C PRO A 380 15.78 28.04 32.90
N GLN A 381 16.26 29.20 32.46
CA GLN A 381 15.53 30.47 32.51
C GLN A 381 14.59 30.62 31.29
N PRO A 382 13.35 31.14 31.44
CA PRO A 382 12.45 31.35 30.31
C PRO A 382 12.98 32.42 29.35
N VAL A 383 12.67 32.25 28.06
CA VAL A 383 12.92 33.23 26.99
C VAL A 383 11.63 33.94 26.66
N ILE A 384 11.66 35.27 26.57
CA ILE A 384 10.50 36.09 26.26
C ILE A 384 10.85 36.99 25.08
N VAL A 385 9.99 36.99 24.05
CA VAL A 385 10.13 37.82 22.85
C VAL A 385 8.82 38.58 22.62
N SER A 386 8.94 39.86 22.27
CA SER A 386 7.78 40.65 21.83
C SER A 386 7.36 40.25 20.42
N VAL A 387 6.08 39.96 20.23
CA VAL A 387 5.44 39.73 18.93
C VAL A 387 4.37 40.80 18.71
N SER A 388 4.06 41.10 17.45
CA SER A 388 3.01 42.06 17.12
C SER A 388 2.21 41.60 15.89
N ASP A 389 1.34 42.46 15.41
CA ASP A 389 0.66 42.36 14.10
C ASP A 389 1.61 42.09 12.92
N GLN A 390 2.92 42.35 13.04
CA GLN A 390 3.92 42.01 12.03
C GLN A 390 4.45 40.57 12.16
N GLY A 391 3.98 39.81 13.16
CA GLY A 391 4.45 38.48 13.52
C GLY A 391 5.60 38.53 14.52
N GLY A 392 6.33 37.43 14.62
CA GLY A 392 7.55 37.36 15.41
C GLY A 392 8.19 35.98 15.43
N GLN A 393 9.45 35.94 15.83
CA GLN A 393 10.25 34.72 15.88
C GLN A 393 10.91 34.59 17.25
N LEU A 394 10.81 33.40 17.84
CA LEU A 394 11.52 33.02 19.05
C LEU A 394 12.42 31.83 18.75
N ILE A 395 13.64 31.86 19.28
CA ILE A 395 14.59 30.74 19.23
C ILE A 395 14.98 30.42 20.69
N SER A 396 14.95 29.15 21.06
CA SER A 396 15.35 28.69 22.40
C SER A 396 16.84 28.94 22.66
N PRO A 397 17.30 29.01 23.93
CA PRO A 397 18.70 29.33 24.24
C PRO A 397 19.73 28.36 23.64
N ASP A 398 19.35 27.09 23.48
CA ASP A 398 20.14 26.02 22.89
C ASP A 398 19.96 25.92 21.35
N GLY A 399 19.09 26.75 20.77
CA GLY A 399 18.76 26.76 19.34
C GLY A 399 17.93 25.55 18.87
N SER A 400 17.52 24.66 19.77
CA SER A 400 16.81 23.43 19.40
C SER A 400 15.37 23.69 18.95
N VAL A 401 14.73 24.75 19.45
CA VAL A 401 13.33 25.11 19.15
C VAL A 401 13.28 26.49 18.49
N GLU A 402 12.64 26.56 17.33
CA GLU A 402 12.26 27.81 16.66
C GLU A 402 10.73 27.91 16.61
N VAL A 403 10.17 29.03 17.03
CA VAL A 403 8.74 29.34 16.93
C VAL A 403 8.57 30.58 16.06
N VAL A 404 7.67 30.53 15.08
CA VAL A 404 7.35 31.65 14.18
C VAL A 404 5.86 31.92 14.21
N ILE A 405 5.49 33.08 14.76
CA ILE A 405 4.14 33.64 14.71
C ILE A 405 3.97 34.41 13.39
N PRO A 406 2.99 34.07 12.53
CA PRO A 406 2.73 34.80 11.30
C PRO A 406 2.24 36.23 11.56
N SER A 407 2.47 37.13 10.59
CA SER A 407 1.86 38.46 10.62
C SER A 407 0.34 38.39 10.63
N GLN A 408 -0.32 39.42 11.15
CA GLN A 408 -1.77 39.58 11.23
C GLN A 408 -2.49 38.54 12.11
N THR A 409 -1.74 37.73 12.87
CA THR A 409 -2.30 36.67 13.71
C THR A 409 -2.64 37.17 15.13
N VAL A 410 -1.88 38.14 15.63
CA VAL A 410 -2.17 38.88 16.88
C VAL A 410 -2.60 40.32 16.55
N THR A 411 -3.55 40.85 17.32
CA THR A 411 -4.18 42.16 17.08
C THR A 411 -3.46 43.34 17.73
N GLY A 412 -2.43 43.07 18.54
CA GLY A 412 -1.64 44.09 19.25
C GLY A 412 -0.33 43.49 19.79
N PRO A 413 0.49 44.30 20.50
CA PRO A 413 1.71 43.83 21.13
C PRO A 413 1.43 42.70 22.12
N ALA A 414 2.17 41.61 21.99
CA ALA A 414 2.08 40.44 22.86
C ALA A 414 3.48 39.92 23.21
N LEU A 415 3.57 39.14 24.28
CA LEU A 415 4.79 38.52 24.75
C LEU A 415 4.69 37.01 24.57
N LEU A 416 5.48 36.48 23.63
CA LEU A 416 5.65 35.04 23.45
C LEU A 416 6.73 34.57 24.41
N GLN A 417 6.38 33.59 25.25
CA GLN A 417 7.27 33.00 26.23
C GLN A 417 7.53 31.53 25.90
N TYR A 418 8.80 31.16 25.92
CA TYR A 418 9.29 29.79 25.89
C TYR A 418 9.88 29.44 27.25
N GLU A 419 9.42 28.34 27.83
CA GLU A 419 9.95 27.81 29.08
C GLU A 419 10.31 26.33 28.89
N PRO A 420 11.58 25.93 29.00
CA PRO A 420 11.93 24.52 29.02
C PRO A 420 11.37 23.87 30.29
N ILE A 421 10.65 22.76 30.12
CA ILE A 421 10.00 22.05 31.23
C ILE A 421 10.61 20.66 31.39
N LEU A 422 10.48 20.11 32.60
CA LEU A 422 10.76 18.69 32.79
C LEU A 422 9.76 17.84 32.00
N PRO A 423 10.18 16.68 31.46
CA PRO A 423 9.26 15.80 30.75
C PRO A 423 8.14 15.35 31.69
N ASP A 424 6.90 15.56 31.26
CA ASP A 424 5.74 14.96 31.91
C ASP A 424 5.83 13.42 31.75
N PRO A 425 5.73 12.63 32.83
CA PRO A 425 5.71 11.18 32.75
C PRO A 425 4.68 10.62 31.75
N GLY A 426 3.57 11.32 31.53
CA GLY A 426 2.53 10.96 30.55
C GLY A 426 2.95 11.10 29.09
N VAL A 427 4.08 11.77 28.77
CA VAL A 427 4.59 11.90 27.40
C VAL A 427 4.80 10.55 26.75
N THR A 428 5.09 9.49 27.52
CA THR A 428 5.28 8.14 26.99
C THR A 428 4.03 7.57 26.31
N GLU A 429 2.83 8.09 26.61
CA GLU A 429 1.60 7.76 25.89
C GLU A 429 1.65 8.22 24.43
N ALA A 430 2.36 9.33 24.17
CA ALA A 430 2.62 9.87 22.85
C ALA A 430 3.99 9.46 22.29
N GLY A 431 4.65 8.43 22.83
CA GLY A 431 5.87 7.86 22.25
C GLY A 431 7.13 8.04 23.10
N THR A 432 8.25 7.54 22.60
CA THR A 432 9.53 7.56 23.32
C THR A 432 10.08 8.98 23.34
N TYR A 433 10.26 9.53 24.53
CA TYR A 433 10.77 10.89 24.70
C TYR A 433 12.19 11.07 24.12
N LEU A 434 12.38 12.12 23.32
CA LEU A 434 13.66 12.48 22.69
C LEU A 434 14.36 13.67 23.35
N GLY A 435 14.14 13.90 24.65
CA GLY A 435 14.97 14.86 25.41
C GLY A 435 14.61 16.34 25.24
N VAL A 436 13.56 16.69 24.48
CA VAL A 436 13.10 18.09 24.32
C VAL A 436 11.66 18.24 24.80
N SER A 437 11.45 19.02 25.87
CA SER A 437 10.12 19.43 26.34
C SER A 437 10.11 20.90 26.72
N PHE A 438 9.03 21.60 26.38
CA PHE A 438 8.89 23.03 26.65
C PHE A 438 7.42 23.45 26.73
N ARG A 439 7.16 24.54 27.43
CA ARG A 439 5.88 25.24 27.45
C ARG A 439 5.98 26.48 26.58
N LEU A 440 4.97 26.69 25.75
CA LEU A 440 4.73 27.99 25.10
C LEU A 440 3.55 28.67 25.78
N SER A 441 3.73 29.95 26.09
CA SER A 441 2.67 30.83 26.59
C SER A 441 2.68 32.12 25.79
N LEU A 442 1.50 32.70 25.57
CA LEU A 442 1.36 34.01 24.94
C LEU A 442 0.53 34.92 25.83
N TYR A 443 1.00 36.16 26.03
CA TYR A 443 0.33 37.16 26.85
C TYR A 443 0.12 38.46 26.07
N THR A 444 -0.99 39.15 26.30
CA THR A 444 -1.16 40.55 25.85
C THR A 444 -0.19 41.47 26.59
N ALA A 445 -0.03 42.71 26.12
CA ALA A 445 0.75 43.73 26.82
C ALA A 445 0.24 44.02 28.24
N GLU A 446 -1.05 43.78 28.48
CA GLU A 446 -1.75 43.94 29.76
C GLU A 446 -1.57 42.72 30.69
N GLY A 447 -1.01 41.61 30.18
CA GLY A 447 -0.73 40.39 30.94
C GLY A 447 -1.81 39.31 30.84
N ASP A 448 -2.83 39.48 30.00
CA ASP A 448 -3.87 38.47 29.79
C ASP A 448 -3.35 37.32 28.93
N SER A 449 -3.64 36.08 29.31
CA SER A 449 -3.22 34.90 28.56
C SER A 449 -4.03 34.71 27.28
N ILE A 450 -3.34 34.53 26.16
CA ILE A 450 -3.91 34.09 24.89
C ILE A 450 -3.63 32.59 24.77
N THR A 451 -4.69 31.78 24.76
CA THR A 451 -4.57 30.31 24.75
C THR A 451 -4.59 29.70 23.36
N THR A 452 -5.17 30.39 22.37
CA THR A 452 -5.18 29.97 20.96
C THR A 452 -5.06 31.16 20.01
N LEU A 453 -4.58 30.90 18.79
CA LEU A 453 -4.54 31.85 17.68
C LEU A 453 -5.46 31.40 16.54
N PRO A 454 -6.09 32.33 15.80
CA PRO A 454 -6.96 32.01 14.66
C PRO A 454 -6.18 31.50 13.44
N THR A 455 -4.87 31.78 13.37
CA THR A 455 -3.97 31.27 12.34
C THR A 455 -2.88 30.47 13.04
N PRO A 456 -2.64 29.20 12.64
CA PRO A 456 -1.59 28.39 13.24
C PRO A 456 -0.20 29.02 13.08
N TYR A 457 0.61 28.91 14.12
CA TYR A 457 2.00 29.30 14.14
C TYR A 457 2.90 28.08 13.91
N ARG A 458 4.10 28.33 13.38
CA ARG A 458 5.05 27.26 13.06
C ARG A 458 5.96 27.00 14.25
N ILE A 459 6.16 25.73 14.58
CA ILE A 459 7.20 25.27 15.51
C ILE A 459 8.16 24.39 14.71
N SER A 460 9.45 24.55 14.92
CA SER A 460 10.46 23.67 14.36
C SER A 460 11.45 23.25 15.44
N VAL A 461 11.55 21.93 15.65
CA VAL A 461 12.35 21.32 16.71
C VAL A 461 13.45 20.46 16.09
N THR A 462 14.68 20.69 16.51
CA THR A 462 15.84 19.88 16.13
C THR A 462 15.91 18.66 17.04
N TYR A 463 16.19 17.49 16.47
CA TYR A 463 16.33 16.24 17.20
C TYR A 463 17.75 15.66 17.06
N ASP A 464 18.16 14.85 18.04
CA ASP A 464 19.44 14.14 17.97
C ASP A 464 19.25 12.78 17.25
N PRO A 465 19.87 12.56 16.07
CA PRO A 465 19.79 11.28 15.37
C PRO A 465 20.38 10.12 16.18
N GLN A 466 21.30 10.38 17.14
CA GLN A 466 21.83 9.32 18.00
C GLN A 466 20.76 8.79 18.96
N GLN A 467 19.94 9.67 19.54
CA GLN A 467 18.81 9.28 20.38
C GLN A 467 17.78 8.46 19.60
N LEU A 468 17.52 8.82 18.34
CA LEU A 468 16.69 8.02 17.43
C LEU A 468 17.30 6.65 17.13
N SER A 469 18.58 6.60 16.77
CA SER A 469 19.27 5.34 16.44
C SER A 469 19.34 4.35 17.63
N ALA A 470 19.31 4.86 18.86
CA ALA A 470 19.29 4.05 20.07
C ALA A 470 17.96 3.30 20.28
N LEU A 471 16.91 3.63 19.53
CA LEU A 471 15.58 3.02 19.65
C LEU A 471 15.43 1.66 18.94
N GLY A 472 16.40 1.24 18.11
CA GLY A 472 16.43 -0.10 17.47
C GLY A 472 16.45 -0.07 15.93
N GLN A 473 16.30 -1.24 15.29
CA GLN A 473 16.25 -1.39 13.83
C GLN A 473 14.86 -0.99 13.28
N GLY A 474 14.85 -0.08 12.31
CA GLY A 474 13.68 0.64 11.78
C GLY A 474 13.96 2.14 11.78
N LEU A 475 13.42 2.93 10.84
CA LEU A 475 13.53 4.39 10.87
C LEU A 475 12.56 4.91 11.95
N PRO A 476 13.03 5.34 13.14
CA PRO A 476 12.12 5.82 14.16
C PRO A 476 11.59 7.20 13.72
N ASP A 477 10.29 7.44 13.93
CA ASP A 477 9.58 8.59 13.38
C ASP A 477 9.47 9.72 14.43
N PRO A 478 10.30 10.79 14.38
CA PRO A 478 10.24 11.88 15.34
C PRO A 478 9.00 12.75 15.11
N ASN A 479 8.28 13.07 16.18
CA ASN A 479 7.05 13.86 16.15
C ASN A 479 7.05 14.86 17.31
N LEU A 480 6.35 15.98 17.15
CA LEU A 480 6.09 16.89 18.25
C LEU A 480 4.69 16.60 18.79
N ALA A 481 4.60 16.23 20.07
CA ALA A 481 3.33 16.09 20.77
C ALA A 481 3.03 17.35 21.58
N TYR A 482 1.76 17.67 21.74
CA TYR A 482 1.27 18.73 22.61
C TYR A 482 0.36 18.17 23.70
N ARG A 483 0.30 18.86 24.83
CA ARG A 483 -0.58 18.50 25.94
C ARG A 483 -1.98 19.09 25.70
N SER A 484 -2.97 18.21 25.57
CA SER A 484 -4.39 18.56 25.56
C SER A 484 -5.05 17.99 26.81
N GLN A 485 -5.40 18.86 27.77
CA GLN A 485 -5.94 18.44 29.07
C GLN A 485 -4.99 17.41 29.76
N GLU A 486 -5.48 16.19 30.01
CA GLU A 486 -4.71 15.09 30.61
C GLU A 486 -4.08 14.13 29.59
N ARG A 487 -4.11 14.44 28.28
CA ARG A 487 -3.55 13.58 27.23
C ARG A 487 -2.48 14.28 26.40
N TRP A 488 -1.52 13.50 25.92
CA TRP A 488 -0.54 13.95 24.92
C TRP A 488 -1.05 13.57 23.52
N VAL A 489 -1.04 14.54 22.61
CA VAL A 489 -1.56 14.39 21.24
C VAL A 489 -0.47 14.76 20.25
N ARG A 490 -0.24 13.91 19.25
CA ARG A 490 0.75 14.13 18.19
C ARG A 490 0.29 15.23 17.22
N LEU A 491 1.25 16.01 16.69
CA LEU A 491 0.97 17.03 15.67
C LEU A 491 1.21 16.57 14.23
N LEU A 492 2.00 15.52 14.01
CA LEU A 492 2.09 14.86 12.70
C LEU A 492 1.21 13.60 12.68
N PRO A 493 0.55 13.30 11.53
CA PRO A 493 0.60 14.04 10.26
C PRO A 493 -0.27 15.32 10.21
N GLN A 494 0.13 16.33 9.42
CA GLN A 494 -0.68 17.53 9.11
C GLN A 494 -0.25 18.14 7.74
N PRO A 495 -1.11 18.93 7.05
CA PRO A 495 -0.94 19.32 5.64
C PRO A 495 0.41 19.96 5.23
N ASP A 496 1.06 20.71 6.13
CA ASP A 496 2.39 21.31 5.87
C ASP A 496 3.49 20.73 6.77
N GLY A 497 3.09 19.89 7.73
CA GLY A 497 3.94 19.24 8.73
C GLY A 497 4.94 18.30 8.09
N ARG A 498 6.21 18.42 8.45
CA ARG A 498 7.25 17.57 7.86
C ARG A 498 8.34 17.20 8.84
N ILE A 499 9.00 16.11 8.50
CA ILE A 499 10.25 15.68 9.12
C ILE A 499 11.31 15.84 8.05
N ASP A 500 12.34 16.61 8.37
CA ASP A 500 13.52 16.80 7.54
C ASP A 500 14.66 15.96 8.13
N PRO A 501 14.86 14.72 7.65
CA PRO A 501 15.87 13.83 8.18
C PRO A 501 17.30 14.27 7.85
N LEU A 502 17.50 15.09 6.82
CA LEU A 502 18.82 15.61 6.45
C LEU A 502 19.29 16.69 7.42
N ASN A 503 18.36 17.53 7.88
CA ASN A 503 18.65 18.61 8.83
C ASN A 503 18.25 18.27 10.28
N HIS A 504 17.84 17.02 10.52
CA HIS A 504 17.37 16.50 11.81
C HIS A 504 16.31 17.39 12.46
N ARG A 505 15.27 17.75 11.69
CA ARG A 505 14.29 18.76 12.10
C ARG A 505 12.85 18.29 11.92
N VAL A 506 12.02 18.47 12.94
CA VAL A 506 10.56 18.31 12.88
C VAL A 506 9.94 19.68 12.77
N THR A 507 9.14 19.93 11.74
CA THR A 507 8.39 21.18 11.56
C THR A 507 6.89 20.90 11.60
N VAL A 508 6.18 21.61 12.47
CA VAL A 508 4.74 21.45 12.73
C VAL A 508 4.06 22.81 12.84
N TRP A 509 2.73 22.82 12.69
CA TRP A 509 1.89 23.97 12.94
C TRP A 509 1.02 23.68 14.17
N ALA A 510 0.86 24.68 15.01
CA ALA A 510 0.01 24.63 16.20
C ALA A 510 -0.75 25.95 16.31
N ASP A 511 -1.95 25.91 16.86
CA ASP A 511 -2.77 27.09 17.12
C ASP A 511 -2.92 27.37 18.62
N GLN A 512 -2.67 26.38 19.47
CA GLN A 512 -2.77 26.47 20.93
C GLN A 512 -1.42 26.69 21.62
N PHE A 513 -1.45 27.38 22.76
CA PHE A 513 -0.29 27.56 23.65
C PHE A 513 -0.38 26.59 24.83
N THR A 514 0.56 25.65 24.91
CA THR A 514 0.55 24.54 25.86
C THR A 514 1.95 23.94 26.04
N ASP A 515 2.04 22.79 26.70
CA ASP A 515 3.24 21.97 26.82
C ASP A 515 3.45 21.14 25.57
N PHE A 516 4.69 21.08 25.10
CA PHE A 516 5.13 20.31 23.96
C PHE A 516 6.27 19.36 24.36
N ALA A 517 6.34 18.22 23.70
CA ALA A 517 7.41 17.25 23.88
C ALA A 517 7.76 16.60 22.54
N LEU A 518 9.06 16.52 22.25
CA LEU A 518 9.57 15.77 21.12
C LEU A 518 9.61 14.28 21.49
N VAL A 519 8.99 13.46 20.66
CA VAL A 519 8.79 12.03 20.86
C VAL A 519 9.16 11.28 19.60
N ALA A 520 9.49 10.00 19.72
CA ALA A 520 9.71 9.11 18.59
C ALA A 520 9.08 7.75 18.82
N TYR A 521 8.72 7.12 17.71
CA TYR A 521 8.16 5.79 17.70
C TYR A 521 9.12 4.81 17.06
N PRO A 522 9.42 3.67 17.70
CA PRO A 522 9.90 2.54 16.94
C PRO A 522 8.78 2.13 15.97
N LEU A 523 9.11 1.90 14.70
CA LEU A 523 8.24 1.16 13.77
C LEU A 523 8.10 -0.27 14.34
N HIS A 524 7.14 -0.42 15.25
CA HIS A 524 6.71 -1.58 16.03
C HIS A 524 7.73 -2.34 16.91
N ARG A 525 7.52 -2.29 18.24
CA ARG A 525 7.38 -3.53 19.03
C ARG A 525 5.89 -3.74 19.28
N ASN A 526 5.38 -4.87 18.78
CA ASN A 526 4.15 -5.57 19.17
C ASN A 526 3.41 -4.99 20.39
N PHE A 527 2.25 -4.35 20.15
CA PHE A 527 1.20 -4.34 21.16
C PHE A 527 0.57 -5.74 21.19
N MET A 528 1.13 -6.62 22.02
CA MET A 528 0.36 -7.73 22.58
C MET A 528 -0.49 -7.14 23.71
N PRO A 529 -1.83 -7.16 23.66
CA PRO A 529 -2.60 -6.98 24.87
C PRO A 529 -2.29 -8.17 25.79
N SER A 530 -1.76 -7.89 26.99
CA SER A 530 -1.58 -8.90 28.01
C SER A 530 -2.94 -9.51 28.35
N VAL A 531 -3.16 -10.77 27.98
CA VAL A 531 -4.22 -11.57 28.58
C VAL A 531 -3.82 -11.78 30.04
N ALA A 532 -4.45 -11.03 30.94
CA ALA A 532 -4.39 -11.31 32.36
C ALA A 532 -5.13 -12.62 32.61
N SER A 533 -4.41 -13.58 33.19
CA SER A 533 -4.97 -14.80 33.76
C SER A 533 -5.92 -14.46 34.92
N GLN A 534 -7.20 -14.78 34.79
CA GLN A 534 -8.02 -15.48 35.79
C GLN A 534 -9.09 -16.31 35.08
#